data_AF-A0A2W0AXD2-F1
#
_entry.id   AF-A0A2W0AXD2-F1
#
_cell.length_a   1.000
_cell.length_b   1.000
_cell.length_c   1.000
_cell.angle_alpha   90.00
_cell.angle_beta   90.00
_cell.angle_gamma   90.00
#
_symmetry.space_group_name_H-M   'P 1'
#
loop_
_entity.id
_entity.type
_entity.pdbx_description
1 polymer ?
#
loop_
_entity_poly.entity_id
_entity_poly.type
_entity_poly.pdbx_seq_one_letter_code
_entity_poly.pdbx_strand_id
1 'polypeptide(L)'
;MIVLDLPNGHESTNRTPSDRERCAYLAENFFESVPEGADVYLLSGIVHHWEDRAVTVLRNCREAMTKEGRVLLVEMIVPDT
;
A
#
# COMPACT_ATOMS: atom_id res chain seq x y z
N MET A 1 10.82 -5.93 -2.09
CA MET A 1 9.68 -5.01 -1.86
C MET A 1 8.51 -5.47 -2.68
N ILE A 2 7.28 -5.42 -2.17
CA ILE A 2 6.08 -5.76 -2.96
C ILE A 2 5.36 -4.45 -3.26
N VAL A 3 5.06 -4.22 -4.54
CA VAL A 3 4.15 -3.15 -4.97
C VAL A 3 2.82 -3.80 -5.29
N LEU A 4 1.79 -3.45 -4.53
CA LEU A 4 0.44 -3.92 -4.72
C LEU A 4 -0.43 -2.76 -5.17
N ASP A 5 -1.13 -2.96 -6.27
CA ASP A 5 -2.06 -1.99 -6.85
C ASP A 5 -3.18 -2.75 -7.56
N LEU A 6 -4.29 -2.06 -7.79
CA LEU A 6 -5.42 -2.62 -8.52
C LEU A 6 -4.98 -3.09 -9.92
N PRO A 7 -5.67 -4.08 -10.50
CA PRO A 7 -5.32 -4.64 -11.81
C PRO A 7 -5.17 -3.62 -12.93
N ASN A 8 -5.80 -2.44 -12.82
CA ASN A 8 -5.76 -1.38 -13.83
C ASN A 8 -4.72 -0.28 -13.55
N GLY A 9 -4.02 -0.31 -12.40
CA GLY A 9 -3.05 0.71 -12.00
C GLY A 9 -1.64 0.53 -12.61
N HIS A 10 -1.36 -0.62 -13.22
CA HIS A 10 -0.01 -1.01 -13.65
C HIS A 10 0.58 -0.17 -14.80
N GLU A 11 -0.25 0.52 -15.60
CA GLU A 11 0.16 1.16 -16.86
C GLU A 11 1.07 2.39 -16.67
N SER A 12 1.13 3.01 -15.49
CA SER A 12 1.86 4.29 -15.29
C SER A 12 3.23 4.17 -14.61
N THR A 13 3.72 2.96 -14.33
CA THR A 13 5.00 2.80 -13.62
C THR A 13 6.19 2.83 -14.60
N ASN A 14 6.89 3.95 -14.69
CA ASN A 14 8.12 4.10 -15.47
C ASN A 14 9.27 3.31 -14.82
N ARG A 15 9.41 2.02 -15.13
CA ARG A 15 10.35 1.11 -14.43
C ARG A 15 11.67 0.93 -15.16
N THR A 16 12.77 0.93 -14.40
CA THR A 16 14.08 0.47 -14.90
C THR A 16 14.26 -1.04 -14.66
N PRO A 17 15.15 -1.74 -15.39
CA PRO A 17 15.39 -3.17 -15.20
C PRO A 17 15.83 -3.54 -13.77
N SER A 18 16.62 -2.68 -13.11
CA SER A 18 17.06 -2.82 -11.72
C SER A 18 15.90 -2.86 -10.71
N ASP A 19 14.78 -2.22 -11.02
CA ASP A 19 13.62 -2.19 -10.13
C ASP A 19 12.89 -3.53 -10.10
N ARG A 20 12.99 -4.33 -11.16
CA ARG A 20 12.32 -5.63 -11.29
C ARG A 20 13.00 -6.74 -10.50
N GLU A 21 14.29 -6.63 -10.21
CA GLU A 21 15.04 -7.64 -9.43
C GLU A 21 14.78 -7.52 -7.92
N ARG A 22 14.44 -6.32 -7.44
CA ARG A 22 14.22 -6.05 -6.00
C ARG A 22 12.74 -5.87 -5.64
N CYS A 23 11.87 -5.77 -6.65
CA CYS A 23 10.44 -5.54 -6.46
C CYS A 23 9.59 -6.59 -7.16
N ALA A 24 8.69 -7.22 -6.40
CA ALA A 24 7.58 -8.01 -6.95
C ALA A 24 6.35 -7.11 -7.11
N TYR A 25 5.53 -7.38 -8.13
CA TYR A 25 4.29 -6.66 -8.37
C TYR A 25 3.10 -7.60 -8.23
N LEU A 26 2.10 -7.18 -7.48
CA LEU A 26 0.84 -7.89 -7.28
C LEU A 26 -0.32 -7.01 -7.75
N ALA A 27 -1.08 -7.54 -8.71
CA ALA A 27 -2.26 -6.89 -9.28
C ALA A 27 -3.50 -7.34 -8.48
N GLU A 28 -3.62 -6.89 -7.25
CA GLU A 28 -4.62 -7.37 -6.29
C GLU A 28 -5.36 -6.22 -5.59
N ASN A 29 -6.50 -6.57 -5.00
CA ASN A 29 -7.35 -5.61 -4.31
C ASN A 29 -6.93 -5.48 -2.83
N PHE A 30 -6.28 -4.38 -2.48
CA PHE A 30 -5.88 -4.08 -1.09
C PHE A 30 -7.07 -3.95 -0.11
N PHE A 31 -8.30 -3.77 -0.60
CA PHE A 31 -9.49 -3.80 0.25
C PHE A 31 -9.84 -5.22 0.72
N GLU A 32 -9.39 -6.25 0.00
CA GLU A 32 -9.65 -7.65 0.35
C GLU A 32 -8.51 -8.23 1.19
N SER A 33 -7.26 -8.08 0.73
CA SER A 33 -6.09 -8.58 1.44
C SER A 33 -4.84 -7.80 1.07
N VAL A 34 -3.83 -7.91 1.93
CA VAL A 34 -2.48 -7.42 1.66
C VAL A 34 -1.47 -8.53 2.01
N PRO A 35 -0.25 -8.53 1.44
CA PRO A 35 0.72 -9.59 1.67
C PRO A 35 1.08 -9.67 3.16
N GLU A 36 1.13 -10.87 3.71
CA GLU A 36 1.44 -11.09 5.13
C GLU A 36 2.93 -11.00 5.45
N GLY A 37 3.24 -10.71 6.71
CA GLY A 37 4.57 -10.82 7.28
C GLY A 37 5.54 -9.70 6.89
N ALA A 38 5.07 -8.61 6.28
CA ALA A 38 5.94 -7.49 5.98
C ALA A 38 6.25 -6.67 7.25
N ASP A 39 7.49 -6.18 7.34
CA ASP A 39 7.93 -5.30 8.42
C ASP A 39 7.34 -3.88 8.26
N VAL A 40 7.08 -3.46 7.02
CA VAL A 40 6.56 -2.13 6.70
C VAL A 40 5.50 -2.22 5.59
N TYR A 41 4.35 -1.59 5.85
CA TYR A 41 3.31 -1.34 4.86
C TYR A 41 3.29 0.17 4.55
N LEU A 42 3.58 0.54 3.30
CA LEU A 42 3.57 1.92 2.85
C LEU A 42 2.31 2.16 2.02
N LEU A 43 1.50 3.13 2.44
CA LEU A 43 0.32 3.60 1.71
C LEU A 43 0.60 5.03 1.28
N SER A 44 0.63 5.27 -0.04
CA SER A 44 0.96 6.57 -0.61
C SER A 44 -0.18 7.08 -1.48
N GLY A 45 -0.81 8.17 -1.07
CA GLY A 45 -1.93 8.76 -1.81
C GLY A 45 -3.18 7.88 -1.84
N ILE A 46 -3.34 6.96 -0.90
CA ILE A 46 -4.44 5.98 -0.89
C ILE A 46 -5.54 6.45 0.05
N VAL A 47 -5.19 6.84 1.28
CA VAL A 47 -6.16 7.01 2.36
C VAL A 47 -7.11 8.18 2.11
N HIS A 48 -6.62 9.27 1.52
CA HIS A 48 -7.45 10.46 1.28
C HIS A 48 -8.55 10.28 0.22
N HIS A 49 -8.50 9.21 -0.59
CA HIS A 49 -9.50 8.95 -1.62
C HIS A 49 -10.77 8.30 -1.05
N TRP A 50 -10.70 7.75 0.17
CA TRP A 50 -11.74 6.88 0.69
C TRP A 50 -12.04 7.23 2.14
N GLU A 51 -13.29 7.54 2.45
CA GLU A 51 -13.76 7.83 3.80
C GLU A 51 -13.65 6.57 4.70
N ASP A 52 -14.75 5.85 4.92
CA ASP A 52 -14.76 4.69 5.82
C ASP A 52 -13.88 3.52 5.32
N ARG A 53 -13.65 3.42 4.00
CA ARG A 53 -12.85 2.33 3.44
C ARG A 53 -11.35 2.48 3.71
N ALA A 54 -10.87 3.67 4.08
CA ALA A 54 -9.49 3.82 4.55
C ALA A 54 -9.24 2.99 5.81
N VAL A 55 -10.22 2.95 6.73
CA VAL A 55 -10.11 2.15 7.96
C VAL A 55 -9.98 0.66 7.64
N THR A 56 -10.70 0.18 6.62
CA THR A 56 -10.58 -1.21 6.15
C THR A 56 -9.15 -1.53 5.70
N VAL A 57 -8.55 -0.68 4.86
CA VAL A 57 -7.17 -0.91 4.38
C VAL A 57 -6.17 -0.88 5.54
N LEU A 58 -6.29 0.08 6.45
CA LEU A 58 -5.43 0.16 7.63
C LEU A 58 -5.56 -1.07 8.54
N ARG A 59 -6.78 -1.62 8.67
CA ARG A 59 -7.03 -2.86 9.42
C ARG A 59 -6.37 -4.05 8.74
N ASN A 60 -6.53 -4.21 7.42
CA ASN A 60 -5.89 -5.27 6.65
C ASN A 60 -4.36 -5.23 6.83
N CYS A 61 -3.74 -4.04 6.75
CA CYS A 61 -2.31 -3.88 7.01
C CYS A 61 -1.94 -4.28 8.45
N ARG A 62 -2.75 -3.92 9.43
CA ARG A 62 -2.50 -4.27 10.84
C ARG A 62 -2.61 -5.76 11.12
N GLU A 63 -3.52 -6.44 10.46
CA GLU A 63 -3.70 -7.89 10.61
C GLU A 63 -2.58 -8.68 9.92
N ALA A 64 -2.10 -8.19 8.77
CA ALA A 64 -1.06 -8.84 7.99
C ALA A 64 0.36 -8.64 8.54
N MET A 65 0.62 -7.58 9.31
CA MET A 65 1.98 -7.23 9.76
C MET A 65 2.50 -8.11 10.90
N THR A 66 3.83 -8.16 11.00
CA THR A 66 4.50 -8.72 12.17
C THR A 66 4.22 -7.88 13.42
N LYS A 67 4.47 -8.43 14.61
CA LYS A 67 4.30 -7.70 15.89
C LYS A 67 5.13 -6.40 15.94
N GLU A 68 6.28 -6.39 15.27
CA GLU A 68 7.17 -5.23 15.18
C GLU A 68 6.94 -4.39 13.94
N GLY A 69 5.95 -4.74 13.11
CA GLY A 69 5.65 -4.05 11.87
C GLY A 69 5.14 -2.62 12.07
N ARG A 70 5.19 -1.84 10.99
CA ARG A 70 4.73 -0.44 10.95
C ARG A 70 3.90 -0.17 9.71
N VAL A 71 2.92 0.73 9.84
CA VAL A 71 2.27 1.37 8.69
C VAL A 71 2.88 2.75 8.51
N LEU A 72 3.29 3.08 7.29
CA LEU A 72 3.72 4.42 6.90
C LEU A 72 2.69 5.01 5.95
N LEU A 73 2.14 6.16 6.33
CA LEU A 73 1.25 6.94 5.50
C LEU A 73 2.02 8.08 4.84
N VAL A 74 1.98 8.13 3.51
CA VAL A 74 2.54 9.21 2.71
C VAL A 74 1.38 9.94 2.06
N GLU A 75 0.92 10.99 2.73
CA GLU A 75 -0.30 11.72 2.37
C GLU A 75 -0.06 13.22 2.46
N MET A 76 -0.84 13.99 1.70
CA MET A 76 -0.90 15.44 1.85
C MET A 76 -1.79 15.78 3.04
N ILE A 77 -1.19 16.39 4.07
CA ILE A 77 -1.94 16.86 5.24
C ILE A 77 -2.41 18.29 4.97
N VAL A 78 -3.73 18.49 4.98
CA VAL A 78 -4.35 19.82 4.92
C VAL A 78 -4.42 20.37 6.35
N PRO A 79 -3.88 21.56 6.63
CA PRO A 79 -3.98 22.17 7.96
C PRO A 79 -5.43 22.46 8.34
N ASP A 80 -5.77 22.28 9.62
CA ASP A 80 -7.05 22.74 10.17
C ASP A 80 -7.07 24.28 10.13
N THR A 81 -8.07 24.87 9.45
CA THR A 81 -8.36 26.31 9.47
C THR A 81 -9.00 26.77 10.76
#